data_AF-A0A9W8JEA9-F1
#
_entry.id   AF-A0A9W8JEA9-F1
#
_cell.length_a   1.000
_cell.length_b   1.000
_cell.length_c   1.000
_cell.angle_alpha   90.00
_cell.angle_beta   90.00
_cell.angle_gamma   90.00
#
_symmetry.space_group_name_H-M   'P 1'
#
loop_
_entity.id
_entity.type
_entity.pdbx_description
1 polymer ?
#
loop_
_entity_poly.entity_id
_entity_poly.type
_entity_poly.pdbx_seq_one_letter_code
_entity_poly.pdbx_strand_id
1 'polypeptide(L)'
;MILSSPNLDCRIVAASPQANGFYGSSGLSGRIPEGYTLYEQRFTNAVKRAGRLWRKDSSSVLGGQGVLLSEWSKPGWTYHAKGIWLSPDSTSAPILTLFGSTNLNARSAHLDTELSFLMVFPTEPGKDEPESSTSSISELRIALAQEVARIRENTVDWQGWERKVRSTTKMIVWLLKGML
;
A
#
# COMPACT_ATOMS: atom_id res chain seq x y z
N MET A 1 -1.53 13.77 -5.92
CA MET A 1 -0.19 13.52 -5.37
C MET A 1 0.53 12.38 -6.10
N ILE A 2 0.16 11.10 -5.92
CA ILE A 2 0.88 9.97 -6.58
C ILE A 2 0.90 10.08 -8.11
N LEU A 3 -0.24 10.40 -8.73
CA LEU A 3 -0.36 10.49 -10.20
C LEU A 3 0.40 11.68 -10.81
N SER A 4 0.65 12.71 -10.01
CA SER A 4 1.23 13.99 -10.45
C SER A 4 2.74 14.11 -10.15
N SER A 5 3.34 13.10 -9.51
CA SER A 5 4.74 13.10 -9.10
C SER A 5 5.55 12.11 -9.95
N PRO A 6 6.14 12.54 -11.08
CA PRO A 6 6.82 11.64 -12.03
C PRO A 6 8.10 11.02 -11.45
N ASN A 7 8.71 11.66 -10.46
CA ASN A 7 9.95 11.19 -9.82
C ASN A 7 9.70 10.35 -8.55
N LEU A 8 8.43 10.02 -8.25
CA LEU A 8 8.07 9.22 -7.08
C LEU A 8 7.57 7.85 -7.50
N ASP A 9 8.36 6.83 -7.25
CA ASP A 9 7.96 5.45 -7.44
C ASP A 9 7.12 4.96 -6.25
N CYS A 10 5.96 4.38 -6.54
CA CYS A 10 4.97 4.04 -5.53
C CYS A 10 4.59 2.56 -5.64
N ARG A 11 4.70 1.84 -4.53
CA ARG A 11 4.28 0.43 -4.42
C ARG A 11 3.18 0.32 -3.38
N ILE A 12 2.02 -0.12 -3.83
CA ILE A 12 0.80 -0.25 -3.03
C ILE A 12 0.50 -1.73 -2.88
N VAL A 13 0.29 -2.17 -1.64
CA VAL A 13 -0.16 -3.52 -1.32
C VAL A 13 -1.58 -3.41 -0.77
N ALA A 14 -2.55 -3.99 -1.50
CA ALA A 14 -3.93 -4.10 -1.07
C ALA A 14 -4.24 -5.55 -0.66
N ALA A 15 -5.29 -5.79 0.11
CA ALA A 15 -5.75 -7.16 0.35
C ALA A 15 -6.28 -7.77 -0.97
N SER A 16 -5.91 -9.01 -1.29
CA SER A 16 -6.66 -9.76 -2.30
C SER A 16 -8.12 -9.94 -1.83
N PRO A 17 -9.06 -10.21 -2.74
CA PRO A 17 -10.44 -10.49 -2.35
C PRO A 17 -10.53 -11.58 -1.28
N GLN A 18 -9.73 -12.64 -1.38
CA GLN A 18 -9.69 -13.77 -0.44
C GLN A 18 -9.07 -13.41 0.91
N ALA A 19 -8.15 -12.44 0.94
CA ALA A 19 -7.56 -11.91 2.17
C ALA A 19 -8.42 -10.83 2.83
N ASN A 20 -9.59 -10.52 2.27
CA ASN A 20 -10.55 -9.60 2.86
C ASN A 20 -11.47 -10.32 3.85
N GLY A 21 -11.67 -9.75 5.04
CA GLY A 21 -12.54 -10.35 6.07
C GLY A 21 -14.00 -10.54 5.66
N PHE A 22 -14.48 -9.83 4.63
CA PHE A 22 -15.83 -9.99 4.08
C PHE A 22 -15.93 -11.00 2.93
N TYR A 23 -14.83 -11.67 2.57
CA TYR A 23 -14.84 -12.66 1.51
C TYR A 23 -15.83 -13.79 1.80
N GLY A 24 -16.72 -14.08 0.85
CA GLY A 24 -17.75 -15.12 1.01
C GLY A 24 -18.84 -14.81 2.04
N SER A 25 -18.88 -13.60 2.62
CA SER A 25 -19.94 -13.20 3.54
C SER A 25 -21.32 -13.20 2.86
N SER A 26 -22.36 -13.58 3.59
CA SER A 26 -23.74 -13.55 3.09
C SER A 26 -24.30 -12.12 3.04
N GLY A 27 -25.21 -11.86 2.11
CA GLY A 27 -25.89 -10.57 1.98
C GLY A 27 -25.05 -9.47 1.30
N LEU A 28 -25.24 -8.21 1.73
CA LEU A 28 -24.61 -7.04 1.11
C LEU A 28 -23.12 -6.88 1.45
N SER A 29 -22.68 -7.34 2.63
CA SER A 29 -21.28 -7.27 3.04
C SER A 29 -20.36 -8.09 2.13
N GLY A 30 -20.87 -9.20 1.56
CA GLY A 30 -20.17 -9.97 0.54
C GLY A 30 -19.87 -9.19 -0.76
N ARG A 31 -20.47 -8.01 -0.96
CA ARG A 31 -20.16 -7.11 -2.09
C ARG A 31 -19.00 -6.16 -1.82
N ILE A 32 -18.49 -6.09 -0.58
CA ILE A 32 -17.40 -5.18 -0.20
C ILE A 32 -16.10 -5.50 -0.98
N PRO A 33 -15.62 -6.75 -1.10
CA PRO A 33 -14.44 -7.06 -1.90
C PRO A 33 -14.58 -6.66 -3.38
N GLU A 34 -15.79 -6.81 -3.92
CA GLU A 34 -16.11 -6.39 -5.30
C GLU A 34 -16.13 -4.85 -5.44
N GLY A 35 -16.58 -4.14 -4.41
CA GLY A 35 -16.47 -2.68 -4.32
C GLY A 35 -15.02 -2.19 -4.34
N TYR A 36 -14.13 -2.85 -3.58
CA TYR A 36 -12.69 -2.55 -3.63
C TYR A 36 -12.09 -2.81 -5.01
N THR A 37 -12.46 -3.92 -5.65
CA THR A 37 -12.04 -4.21 -7.03
C THR A 37 -12.45 -3.07 -7.99
N LEU A 38 -13.65 -2.49 -7.83
CA LEU A 38 -14.07 -1.35 -8.65
C LEU A 38 -13.20 -0.11 -8.44
N TYR A 39 -12.83 0.19 -7.19
CA TYR A 39 -11.96 1.32 -6.87
C TYR A 39 -10.54 1.10 -7.39
N GLU A 40 -10.00 -0.10 -7.23
CA GLU A 40 -8.71 -0.50 -7.80
C GLU A 40 -8.71 -0.37 -9.32
N GLN A 41 -9.75 -0.85 -10.02
CA GLN A 41 -9.88 -0.66 -11.47
C GLN A 41 -9.89 0.82 -11.87
N ARG A 42 -10.61 1.67 -11.13
CA ARG A 42 -10.63 3.12 -11.38
C ARG A 42 -9.26 3.75 -11.15
N PHE A 43 -8.59 3.36 -10.07
CA PHE A 43 -7.24 3.81 -9.73
C PHE A 43 -6.23 3.42 -10.81
N THR A 44 -6.16 2.14 -11.18
CA THR A 44 -5.23 1.64 -12.21
C THR A 44 -5.49 2.28 -13.57
N ASN A 45 -6.75 2.54 -13.93
CA ASN A 45 -7.09 3.32 -15.12
C ASN A 45 -6.59 4.78 -15.05
N ALA A 46 -6.62 5.41 -13.87
CA ALA A 46 -6.06 6.74 -13.67
C ALA A 46 -4.52 6.73 -13.76
N VAL A 47 -3.86 5.73 -13.18
CA VAL A 47 -2.42 5.49 -13.32
C VAL A 47 -2.02 5.33 -14.79
N LYS A 48 -2.78 4.52 -15.55
CA LYS A 48 -2.58 4.32 -17.00
C LYS A 48 -2.71 5.62 -17.78
N ARG A 49 -3.77 6.40 -17.54
CA ARG A 49 -3.97 7.70 -18.20
C ARG A 49 -2.89 8.73 -17.84
N ALA A 50 -2.33 8.65 -16.64
CA ALA A 50 -1.21 9.47 -16.22
C ALA A 50 0.15 9.00 -16.79
N GLY A 51 0.20 7.88 -17.53
CA GLY A 51 1.44 7.32 -18.06
C GLY A 51 2.38 6.73 -16.98
N ARG A 52 1.85 6.46 -15.78
CA ARG A 52 2.60 6.05 -14.58
C ARG A 52 2.51 4.54 -14.27
N LEU A 53 2.06 3.70 -15.21
CA LEU A 53 2.07 2.25 -15.00
C LEU A 53 3.48 1.77 -14.69
N TRP A 54 3.58 0.82 -13.76
CA TRP A 54 4.85 0.23 -13.35
C TRP A 54 5.63 -0.30 -14.54
N ARG A 55 6.90 0.11 -14.65
CA ARG A 55 7.87 -0.42 -15.61
C ARG A 55 8.99 -1.04 -14.81
N LYS A 56 9.16 -2.35 -14.96
CA LYS A 56 10.24 -3.08 -14.28
C LYS A 56 11.57 -2.63 -14.87
N ASP A 57 12.53 -2.40 -13.99
CA ASP A 57 13.90 -2.13 -14.39
C ASP A 57 14.60 -3.45 -14.70
N SER A 58 15.06 -3.63 -15.93
CA SER A 58 15.80 -4.83 -16.35
C SER A 58 17.13 -5.00 -15.59
N SER A 59 17.66 -3.92 -15.01
CA SER A 59 18.93 -3.91 -14.29
C SER A 59 18.80 -4.09 -12.77
N SER A 60 17.57 -4.08 -12.22
CA SER A 60 17.35 -4.22 -10.78
C SER A 60 16.25 -5.23 -10.46
N VAL A 61 16.61 -6.26 -9.68
CA VAL A 61 15.67 -7.28 -9.20
C VAL A 61 14.55 -6.67 -8.35
N LEU A 62 14.87 -5.59 -7.64
CA LEU A 62 13.98 -4.91 -6.71
C LEU A 62 13.50 -3.56 -7.25
N GLY A 63 13.92 -3.13 -8.44
CA GLY A 63 13.72 -1.78 -8.95
C GLY A 63 12.65 -1.67 -10.05
N GLY A 64 12.28 -0.43 -10.34
CA GLY A 64 11.35 -0.09 -11.41
C GLY A 64 10.76 1.29 -11.17
N GLN A 65 10.06 1.79 -12.18
CA GLN A 65 9.55 3.16 -12.19
C GLN A 65 8.03 3.18 -12.34
N GLY A 66 7.37 4.11 -11.64
CA GLY A 66 5.93 4.32 -11.73
C GLY A 66 5.17 3.86 -10.50
N VAL A 67 3.93 3.43 -10.70
CA VAL A 67 3.01 2.97 -9.65
C VAL A 67 2.71 1.49 -9.86
N LEU A 68 3.05 0.69 -8.86
CA LEU A 68 2.72 -0.74 -8.78
C LEU A 68 1.61 -0.94 -7.75
N LEU A 69 0.51 -1.54 -8.18
CA LEU A 69 -0.50 -2.10 -7.30
C LEU A 69 -0.33 -3.62 -7.29
N SER A 70 -0.16 -4.18 -6.10
CA SER A 70 -0.05 -5.62 -5.85
C SER A 70 -1.08 -6.03 -4.79
N GLU A 71 -1.38 -7.31 -4.75
CA GLU A 71 -2.32 -7.86 -3.77
C GLU A 71 -1.62 -8.78 -2.80
N TRP A 72 -1.85 -8.59 -1.51
CA TRP A 72 -1.46 -9.55 -0.49
C TRP A 72 -2.42 -10.72 -0.50
N SER A 73 -1.90 -11.94 -0.65
CA SER A 73 -2.70 -13.16 -0.69
C SER A 73 -1.96 -14.32 -0.04
N LYS A 74 -2.52 -14.85 1.04
CA LYS A 74 -2.04 -16.06 1.71
C LYS A 74 -3.24 -16.93 2.09
N PRO A 75 -3.30 -18.21 1.68
CA PRO A 75 -4.42 -19.08 1.98
C PRO A 75 -4.73 -19.15 3.48
N GLY A 76 -5.99 -18.91 3.85
CA GLY A 76 -6.45 -18.96 5.25
C GLY A 76 -6.13 -17.73 6.10
N TRP A 77 -5.55 -16.67 5.53
CA TRP A 77 -5.21 -15.44 6.25
C TRP A 77 -5.99 -14.24 5.73
N THR A 78 -6.25 -13.29 6.62
CA THR A 78 -6.72 -11.95 6.27
C THR A 78 -5.57 -10.94 6.29
N TYR A 79 -5.64 -9.92 5.43
CA TYR A 79 -4.65 -8.86 5.36
C TYR A 79 -5.15 -7.60 6.07
N HIS A 80 -4.39 -7.13 7.06
CA HIS A 80 -4.78 -6.01 7.93
C HIS A 80 -3.63 -5.05 8.24
N ALA A 81 -2.55 -5.04 7.47
CA ALA A 81 -1.45 -4.09 7.69
C ALA A 81 -1.84 -2.66 7.28
N LYS A 82 -1.34 -1.67 8.02
CA LYS A 82 -1.46 -0.24 7.70
C LYS A 82 -0.11 0.43 7.91
N GLY A 83 0.39 1.09 6.87
CA GLY A 83 1.61 1.86 6.98
C GLY A 83 2.05 2.49 5.67
N ILE A 84 2.99 3.42 5.78
CA ILE A 84 3.65 4.09 4.66
C ILE A 84 5.14 4.10 4.97
N TRP A 85 5.94 3.71 3.98
CA TRP A 85 7.40 3.74 4.07
C TRP A 85 7.95 4.57 2.91
N LEU A 86 8.90 5.43 3.20
CA LEU A 86 9.61 6.23 2.21
C LEU A 86 11.10 5.96 2.30
N SER A 87 11.68 5.56 1.18
CA SER A 87 13.13 5.40 0.99
C SER A 87 13.62 6.41 -0.05
N PRO A 88 14.88 6.87 0.05
CA PRO A 88 15.51 7.70 -0.98
C PRO A 88 15.53 7.02 -2.37
N ASP A 89 15.74 5.71 -2.40
CA ASP A 89 15.76 4.87 -3.60
C ASP A 89 15.28 3.44 -3.27
N SER A 90 15.20 2.57 -4.28
CA SER A 90 14.71 1.19 -4.13
C SER A 90 15.61 0.25 -3.32
N THR A 91 16.86 0.62 -3.10
CA THR A 91 17.87 -0.18 -2.38
C THR A 91 18.14 0.33 -0.96
N SER A 92 17.77 1.57 -0.68
CA SER A 92 17.92 2.21 0.62
C SER A 92 16.85 1.77 1.63
N ALA A 93 17.26 1.57 2.88
CA ALA A 93 16.35 1.39 4.01
C ALA A 93 15.49 2.66 4.23
N PRO A 94 14.24 2.53 4.71
CA PRO A 94 13.34 3.66 4.84
C PRO A 94 13.90 4.74 5.78
N ILE A 95 13.66 5.98 5.42
CA ILE A 95 13.99 7.18 6.23
C ILE A 95 12.74 7.75 6.90
N LEU A 96 11.57 7.32 6.46
CA LEU A 96 10.30 7.65 7.09
C LEU A 96 9.42 6.40 7.10
N THR A 97 8.82 6.15 8.27
CA THR A 97 7.87 5.06 8.49
C THR A 97 6.67 5.60 9.26
N LEU A 98 5.49 5.44 8.69
CA LEU A 98 4.20 5.64 9.34
C LEU A 98 3.55 4.28 9.57
N PHE A 99 3.08 4.02 10.78
CA PHE A 99 2.31 2.81 11.11
C PHE A 99 1.34 3.10 12.26
N GLY A 100 0.25 2.35 12.34
CA GLY A 100 -0.78 2.58 13.35
C GLY A 100 -2.10 1.87 13.05
N SER A 101 -3.16 2.35 13.68
CA SER A 101 -4.53 1.84 13.46
C SER A 101 -5.18 2.38 12.18
N THR A 102 -4.72 3.55 11.69
CA THR A 102 -5.35 4.31 10.61
C THR A 102 -5.43 3.49 9.32
N ASN A 103 -6.65 3.13 8.92
CA ASN A 103 -6.88 2.68 7.55
C ASN A 103 -6.72 3.89 6.62
N LEU A 104 -6.08 3.73 5.47
CA LEU A 104 -5.89 4.83 4.52
C LEU A 104 -7.17 5.04 3.68
N ASN A 105 -8.31 5.24 4.35
CA ASN A 105 -9.64 5.40 3.75
C ASN A 105 -10.39 6.61 4.36
N ALA A 106 -11.56 6.95 3.80
CA ALA A 106 -12.31 8.15 4.19
C ALA A 106 -12.88 8.05 5.62
N ARG A 107 -13.23 6.85 6.07
CA ARG A 107 -13.79 6.62 7.41
C ARG A 107 -12.77 6.93 8.51
N SER A 108 -11.58 6.36 8.42
CA SER A 108 -10.48 6.63 9.36
C SER A 108 -10.01 8.08 9.30
N ALA A 109 -10.19 8.77 8.16
CA ALA A 109 -9.82 10.17 8.01
C ALA A 109 -10.81 11.16 8.68
N HIS A 110 -12.08 10.78 8.86
CA HIS A 110 -13.13 11.72 9.20
C HIS A 110 -14.03 11.32 10.37
N LEU A 111 -14.09 10.03 10.72
CA LEU A 111 -15.11 9.49 11.64
C LEU A 111 -14.51 8.70 12.79
N ASP A 112 -13.50 7.88 12.53
CA ASP A 112 -12.93 7.01 13.56
C ASP A 112 -11.83 7.75 14.37
N THR A 113 -11.67 7.37 15.64
CA THR A 113 -10.50 7.78 16.43
C THR A 113 -9.34 6.86 16.09
N GLU A 114 -8.22 7.45 15.67
CA GLU A 114 -7.06 6.70 15.18
C GLU A 114 -5.79 7.10 15.92
N LEU A 115 -4.86 6.15 16.05
CA LEU A 115 -3.51 6.40 16.57
C LEU A 115 -2.48 5.89 15.57
N SER A 116 -1.56 6.77 15.18
CA SER A 116 -0.45 6.44 14.29
C SER A 116 0.85 7.09 14.77
N PHE A 117 1.96 6.39 14.54
CA PHE A 117 3.30 6.87 14.84
C PHE A 117 4.01 7.21 13.53
N LEU A 118 4.56 8.41 13.45
CA LEU A 118 5.45 8.84 12.37
C LEU A 118 6.89 8.85 12.88
N MET A 119 7.72 8.00 12.31
CA MET A 119 9.16 7.95 12.59
C MET A 119 9.93 8.54 11.41
N VAL A 120 10.86 9.45 11.69
CA VAL A 120 11.77 10.05 10.72
C VAL A 120 13.20 9.81 11.19
N PHE A 121 14.02 9.25 10.31
CA PHE A 121 15.39 8.86 10.63
C PHE A 121 16.40 9.72 9.86
N PRO A 122 17.51 10.13 10.51
CA PRO A 122 18.57 10.84 9.81
C PRO A 122 19.24 9.94 8.75
N THR A 123 19.63 10.54 7.64
CA THR A 123 20.38 9.88 6.56
C THR A 123 21.88 9.96 6.75
N GLU A 124 22.36 10.99 7.44
CA GLU A 124 23.77 11.19 7.78
C GLU A 124 23.94 11.21 9.30
N PRO A 125 25.05 10.67 9.83
CA PRO A 125 25.36 10.76 11.24
C PRO A 125 25.50 12.24 11.66
N GLY A 126 24.90 12.62 12.78
CA GLY A 126 25.11 13.95 13.34
C GLY A 126 26.59 14.15 13.68
N LYS A 127 27.14 15.35 13.42
CA LYS A 127 28.56 15.66 13.67
C LYS A 127 29.00 15.43 15.12
N ASP A 128 28.04 15.48 16.05
CA ASP A 128 28.25 15.33 17.49
C ASP A 128 27.58 14.06 18.07
N GLU A 129 27.05 13.16 17.23
CA GLU A 129 26.40 11.93 17.71
C GLU A 129 27.41 10.81 17.98
N PRO A 130 27.27 10.08 19.10
CA PRO A 130 28.13 8.93 19.38
C PRO A 130 27.89 7.82 18.36
N GLU A 131 28.96 7.13 17.94
CA GLU A 131 28.91 6.04 16.94
C GLU A 131 27.89 4.95 17.29
N SER A 132 27.71 4.65 18.59
CA SER A 132 26.71 3.68 19.07
C SER A 132 25.28 4.07 18.71
N SER A 133 24.92 5.35 18.74
CA SER A 133 23.57 5.82 18.38
C SER A 133 23.32 5.71 16.87
N THR A 134 24.35 6.00 16.07
CA THR A 134 24.31 5.82 14.61
C THR A 134 24.08 4.34 14.25
N SER A 135 24.76 3.41 14.95
CA SER A 135 24.54 1.97 14.76
C SER A 135 23.09 1.56 15.04
N SER A 136 22.54 1.98 16.18
CA SER A 136 21.17 1.62 16.56
C SER A 136 20.11 2.17 15.60
N ILE A 137 20.29 3.39 15.07
CA ILE A 137 19.39 3.95 14.05
C ILE A 137 19.47 3.13 12.75
N SER A 138 20.67 2.77 12.32
CA SER A 138 20.88 1.96 11.12
C SER A 138 20.22 0.57 11.27
N GLU A 139 20.42 -0.09 12.40
CA GLU A 139 19.80 -1.38 12.72
C GLU A 139 18.26 -1.31 12.67
N LEU A 140 17.67 -0.26 13.26
CA LEU A 140 16.22 -0.07 13.22
C LEU A 140 15.70 0.18 11.80
N ARG A 141 16.39 0.99 10.99
CA ARG A 141 16.03 1.21 9.57
C ARG A 141 16.08 -0.10 8.78
N ILE A 142 17.10 -0.94 9.02
CA ILE A 142 17.22 -2.27 8.40
C ILE A 142 16.07 -3.17 8.85
N ALA A 143 15.72 -3.20 10.13
CA ALA A 143 14.60 -4.00 10.64
C ALA A 143 13.26 -3.58 10.02
N LEU A 144 13.04 -2.27 9.83
CA LEU A 144 11.86 -1.74 9.15
C LEU A 144 11.84 -2.11 7.65
N ALA A 145 12.99 -2.09 6.98
CA ALA A 145 13.10 -2.57 5.60
C ALA A 145 12.75 -4.06 5.48
N GLN A 146 13.19 -4.87 6.44
CA GLN A 146 12.85 -6.30 6.50
C GLN A 146 11.36 -6.52 6.72
N GLU A 147 10.69 -5.72 7.55
CA GLU A 147 9.23 -5.82 7.72
C GLU A 147 8.48 -5.53 6.41
N VAL A 148 8.91 -4.50 5.67
CA VAL A 148 8.36 -4.22 4.32
C VAL A 148 8.59 -5.40 3.37
N ALA A 149 9.76 -6.04 3.43
CA ALA A 149 10.06 -7.22 2.62
C ALA A 149 9.13 -8.40 2.98
N ARG A 150 8.94 -8.70 4.27
CA ARG A 150 8.03 -9.78 4.73
C ARG A 150 6.59 -9.57 4.28
N ILE A 151 6.10 -8.33 4.32
CA ILE A 151 4.77 -8.01 3.78
C ILE A 151 4.70 -8.37 2.29
N ARG A 152 5.75 -8.03 1.53
CA ARG A 152 5.82 -8.23 0.07
C ARG A 152 6.02 -9.69 -0.35
N GLU A 153 6.58 -10.55 0.51
CA GLU A 153 6.75 -11.99 0.22
C GLU A 153 5.45 -12.71 -0.14
N ASN A 154 4.32 -12.25 0.41
CA ASN A 154 3.00 -12.84 0.15
C ASN A 154 2.19 -12.00 -0.85
N THR A 155 2.86 -11.14 -1.63
CA THR A 155 2.18 -10.35 -2.66
C THR A 155 2.18 -11.06 -4.00
N VAL A 156 1.07 -10.91 -4.71
CA VAL A 156 0.86 -11.39 -6.08
C VAL A 156 0.53 -10.21 -6.99
N ASP A 157 0.70 -10.41 -8.29
CA ASP A 157 0.30 -9.42 -9.29
C ASP A 157 -1.20 -9.15 -9.19
N TRP A 158 -1.57 -7.87 -9.29
CA TRP A 158 -2.96 -7.44 -9.22
C TRP A 158 -3.79 -7.99 -10.38
N GLN A 159 -4.83 -8.77 -10.05
CA GLN A 159 -5.69 -9.45 -11.03
C GLN A 159 -6.98 -8.69 -11.34
N GLY A 160 -7.12 -7.46 -10.86
CA GLY A 160 -8.39 -6.74 -10.95
C GLY A 160 -8.82 -6.36 -12.37
N TRP A 161 -7.95 -6.42 -13.39
CA TRP A 161 -8.36 -6.27 -14.80
C TRP A 161 -9.34 -7.35 -15.27
N GLU A 162 -9.16 -8.58 -14.79
CA GLU A 162 -9.93 -9.75 -15.23
C GLU A 162 -11.23 -9.90 -14.43
N ARG A 163 -11.29 -9.30 -13.24
CA ARG A 163 -12.43 -9.40 -12.35
C ARG A 163 -13.62 -8.58 -12.84
N LYS A 164 -14.72 -9.27 -13.10
CA LYS A 164 -16.00 -8.61 -13.40
C LYS A 164 -16.60 -8.04 -12.13
N VAL A 165 -16.98 -6.76 -12.20
CA VAL A 165 -17.77 -6.10 -11.15
C VAL A 165 -19.23 -5.99 -11.61
N ARG A 166 -20.13 -6.55 -10.82
CA ARG A 166 -21.59 -6.52 -11.02
C ARG A 166 -22.11 -5.08 -11.10
N SER A 167 -23.07 -4.85 -12.01
CA SER A 167 -23.72 -3.54 -12.18
C SER A 167 -24.41 -3.06 -10.89
N THR A 168 -24.97 -3.98 -10.11
CA THR A 168 -25.58 -3.67 -8.81
C THR A 168 -24.56 -3.15 -7.80
N THR A 169 -23.35 -3.70 -7.79
CA THR A 169 -22.26 -3.19 -6.94
C THR A 169 -21.76 -1.83 -7.41
N LYS A 170 -21.66 -1.61 -8.74
CA LYS A 170 -21.37 -0.26 -9.28
C LYS A 170 -22.40 0.77 -8.85
N MET A 171 -23.68 0.40 -8.86
CA MET A 171 -24.78 1.25 -8.42
C MET A 171 -24.69 1.55 -6.92
N ILE A 172 -24.44 0.55 -6.07
CA ILE A 172 -24.23 0.75 -4.63
C ILE A 172 -23.08 1.72 -4.37
N VAL A 173 -21.91 1.47 -4.98
CA VAL A 173 -20.73 2.35 -4.84
C VAL A 173 -21.03 3.77 -5.31
N TRP A 174 -21.81 3.92 -6.39
CA TRP A 174 -22.23 5.24 -6.88
C TRP A 174 -23.18 5.96 -5.91
N LEU A 175 -24.14 5.25 -5.32
CA LEU A 175 -25.06 5.81 -4.32
C LEU A 175 -24.33 6.26 -3.05
N LEU A 176 -23.31 5.50 -2.63
CA LEU A 176 -22.53 5.78 -1.42
C LEU A 176 -21.50 6.91 -1.56
N LYS A 177 -21.47 7.65 -2.68
CA LYS A 177 -20.61 8.81 -3.01
C LYS A 177 -19.56 9.19 -1.93
N GLY A 178 -18.47 8.44 -1.86
CA GLY A 178 -17.29 8.81 -1.03
C GLY A 178 -17.35 8.45 0.45
N MET A 179 -18.32 7.65 0.92
CA MET A 179 -18.37 7.14 2.30
C MET A 179 -17.53 5.86 2.54
N LEU A 180 -16.79 5.39 1.53
CA LEU A 180 -15.85 4.27 1.61
C LEU A 180 -14.43 4.77 1.36
#